data_AF-A0A8D8ISZ5-F1
#
_entry.id   AF-A0A8D8ISZ5-F1
#
_cell.length_a   1.000
_cell.length_b   1.000
_cell.length_c   1.000
_cell.angle_alpha   90.00
_cell.angle_beta   90.00
_cell.angle_gamma   90.00
#
_symmetry.space_group_name_H-M   'P 1'
#
loop_
_entity.id
_entity.type
_entity.pdbx_description
1 polymer ?
#
loop_
_entity_poly.entity_id
_entity_poly.type
_entity_poly.pdbx_seq_one_letter_code
_entity_poly.pdbx_strand_id
1 'polypeptide(L)'
;MNEAEIPIDIHAGKLQDWLVSRRIVAKTWHQNVREVRSKISSALTDMPAHDGLVQLLMGAHINYFHCQQIIDILKTTEADSKNVFGRYGSQRMKDWQEILRLYERDSLYLAEAAQILVRNINFEVPGIRKQIKNFEQLAEEADKKIVDLQRSETVVMAEYQTLCKQLGIAGDNVRQELVKKVGELPEMLNKIAASVPALKKAIELYGAFLSNAGCLPVLRHVATTGNTTVYEFLYSEPPLSIEEPPVKFQTDEEPAEDPAGGIDFG
;
A
#
# COMPACT_ATOMS: atom_id res chain seq x y z
N MET A 1 -24.66 56.41 -23.06
CA MET A 1 -24.21 55.09 -22.60
C MET A 1 -23.38 54.52 -23.73
N ASN A 2 -22.11 54.18 -23.48
CA ASN A 2 -21.25 53.69 -24.54
C ASN A 2 -21.66 52.26 -24.87
N GLU A 3 -22.10 51.99 -26.10
CA GLU A 3 -22.55 50.64 -26.50
C GLU A 3 -21.46 49.57 -26.29
N ALA A 4 -20.19 49.99 -26.25
CA ALA A 4 -19.02 49.15 -25.97
C ALA A 4 -18.93 48.65 -24.51
N GLU A 5 -19.71 49.18 -23.58
CA GLU A 5 -19.69 48.80 -22.16
C GLU A 5 -20.85 47.86 -21.76
N ILE A 6 -21.70 47.48 -22.73
CA ILE A 6 -22.80 46.57 -22.48
C ILE A 6 -22.24 45.14 -22.34
N PRO A 7 -22.46 44.46 -21.20
CA PRO A 7 -21.96 43.11 -20.99
C PRO A 7 -22.65 42.14 -21.96
N ILE A 8 -21.86 41.26 -22.56
CA ILE A 8 -22.35 40.21 -23.45
C ILE A 8 -22.39 38.90 -22.67
N ASP A 9 -23.58 38.33 -22.53
CA ASP A 9 -23.77 37.00 -21.94
C ASP A 9 -23.75 35.93 -23.05
N ILE A 10 -22.87 34.95 -22.89
CA ILE A 10 -22.66 33.86 -23.85
C ILE A 10 -22.55 32.57 -23.08
N HIS A 11 -23.41 31.61 -23.39
CA HIS A 11 -23.28 30.25 -22.87
C HIS A 11 -21.94 29.65 -23.29
N ALA A 12 -21.12 29.20 -22.33
CA ALA A 12 -19.75 28.75 -22.59
C ALA A 12 -19.66 27.68 -23.70
N GLY A 13 -20.54 26.67 -23.68
CA GLY A 13 -20.62 25.63 -24.71
C GLY A 13 -20.97 26.11 -26.12
N LYS A 14 -21.40 27.37 -26.28
CA LYS A 14 -21.75 28.02 -27.55
C LYS A 14 -20.78 29.13 -27.93
N LEU A 15 -19.74 29.38 -27.14
CA LEU A 15 -18.78 30.46 -27.39
C LEU A 15 -18.14 30.35 -28.79
N GLN A 16 -17.75 29.14 -29.21
CA GLN A 16 -17.18 28.91 -30.53
C GLN A 16 -18.16 29.27 -31.66
N ASP A 17 -19.39 28.77 -31.59
CA ASP A 17 -20.44 29.04 -32.57
C ASP A 17 -20.75 30.55 -32.61
N TRP A 18 -20.78 31.19 -31.45
CA TRP A 18 -21.05 32.61 -31.30
C TRP A 18 -19.97 33.45 -32.00
N LEU A 19 -18.69 33.16 -31.76
CA LEU A 19 -17.54 33.85 -32.39
C LEU A 19 -17.60 33.77 -33.93
N VAL A 20 -17.93 32.60 -34.48
CA VAL A 20 -18.07 32.40 -35.93
C VAL A 20 -19.30 33.12 -36.48
N SER A 21 -20.45 33.04 -35.78
CA SER A 21 -21.70 33.67 -36.22
C SER A 21 -21.61 35.20 -36.31
N ARG A 22 -20.82 35.82 -35.43
CA ARG A 22 -20.55 37.27 -35.41
C ARG A 22 -19.41 37.68 -36.34
N ARG A 23 -18.82 36.73 -37.07
CA ARG A 23 -17.67 36.95 -37.98
C ARG A 23 -16.44 37.51 -37.25
N ILE A 24 -16.32 37.26 -35.95
CA ILE A 24 -15.10 37.60 -35.17
C ILE A 24 -13.98 36.64 -35.57
N VAL A 25 -14.33 35.37 -35.79
CA VAL A 25 -13.44 34.33 -36.28
C VAL A 25 -13.99 33.78 -37.60
N ALA A 26 -13.11 33.54 -38.57
CA ALA A 26 -13.47 32.90 -39.84
C ALA A 26 -14.03 31.47 -39.64
N LYS A 27 -14.97 31.05 -40.50
CA LYS A 27 -15.51 29.68 -40.48
C LYS A 27 -14.45 28.60 -40.76
N THR A 28 -13.39 28.97 -41.48
CA THR A 28 -12.26 28.11 -41.85
C THR A 28 -11.14 28.06 -40.80
N TRP A 29 -11.38 28.61 -39.59
CA TRP A 29 -10.37 28.72 -38.54
C TRP A 29 -9.63 27.41 -38.22
N HIS A 30 -10.29 26.25 -38.30
CA HIS A 30 -9.65 24.96 -38.08
C HIS A 30 -8.47 24.69 -39.03
N GLN A 31 -8.55 25.14 -40.28
CA GLN A 31 -7.48 25.01 -41.26
C GLN A 31 -6.31 25.94 -40.89
N ASN A 32 -6.62 27.17 -40.49
CA ASN A 32 -5.63 28.16 -40.07
C ASN A 32 -4.90 27.73 -38.79
N VAL A 33 -5.60 27.13 -37.82
CA VAL A 33 -4.96 26.57 -36.61
C VAL A 33 -3.99 25.46 -36.99
N ARG A 34 -4.34 24.58 -37.93
CA ARG A 34 -3.44 23.50 -38.39
C ARG A 34 -2.14 24.04 -38.99
N GLU A 35 -2.21 25.13 -39.75
CA GLU A 35 -1.02 25.80 -40.28
C GLU A 35 -0.12 26.32 -39.14
N VAL A 36 -0.71 27.02 -38.17
CA VAL A 36 0.02 27.54 -37.01
C VAL A 36 0.65 26.41 -36.21
N ARG A 37 -0.06 25.30 -36.01
CA ARG A 37 0.44 24.08 -35.36
C ARG A 37 1.67 23.52 -36.06
N SER A 38 1.66 23.50 -37.39
CA SER A 38 2.82 23.06 -38.18
C SER A 38 4.02 23.98 -37.96
N LYS A 39 3.82 25.31 -37.94
CA LYS A 39 4.89 26.28 -37.68
C LYS A 39 5.44 26.16 -36.25
N ILE A 40 4.59 25.92 -35.26
CA ILE A 40 5.02 25.64 -33.88
C ILE A 40 5.94 24.41 -33.85
N SER A 41 5.54 23.30 -34.47
CA SER A 41 6.36 22.08 -34.50
C SER A 41 7.74 22.31 -35.12
N SER A 42 7.83 23.14 -36.17
CA SER A 42 9.12 23.52 -36.75
C SER A 42 9.93 24.41 -35.80
N ALA A 43 9.32 25.44 -35.21
CA ALA A 43 9.99 26.37 -34.29
C ALA A 43 10.50 25.67 -33.01
N LEU A 44 9.86 24.57 -32.59
CA LEU A 44 10.29 23.78 -31.43
C LEU A 44 11.64 23.09 -31.59
N THR A 45 12.08 22.84 -32.82
CA THR A 45 13.39 22.23 -33.08
C THR A 45 14.56 23.18 -32.77
N ASP A 46 14.30 24.49 -32.70
CA ASP A 46 15.28 25.51 -32.40
C ASP A 46 14.87 26.28 -31.14
N MET A 47 15.05 25.66 -29.97
CA MET A 47 14.75 26.24 -28.64
C MET A 47 16.01 26.34 -27.78
N PRO A 48 16.21 27.43 -27.02
CA PRO A 48 17.33 27.54 -26.11
C PRO A 48 17.12 26.63 -24.89
N ALA A 49 18.20 26.18 -24.28
CA ALA A 49 18.15 25.54 -22.97
C ALA A 49 17.75 26.57 -21.91
N HIS A 50 16.52 26.46 -21.41
CA HIS A 50 15.98 27.31 -20.35
C HIS A 50 14.93 26.53 -19.56
N ASP A 51 15.07 26.43 -18.25
CA ASP A 51 14.22 25.59 -17.39
C ASP A 51 12.73 25.95 -17.51
N GLY A 52 12.41 27.24 -17.63
CA GLY A 52 11.04 27.71 -17.86
C GLY A 52 10.45 27.29 -19.21
N LEU A 53 11.28 27.05 -20.24
CA LEU A 53 10.82 26.50 -21.51
C LEU A 53 10.62 24.99 -21.39
N VAL A 54 11.51 24.29 -20.69
CA VAL A 54 11.38 22.83 -20.47
C VAL A 54 10.06 22.53 -19.77
N GLN A 55 9.73 23.23 -18.67
CA GLN A 55 8.46 23.05 -17.96
C GLN A 55 7.24 23.34 -18.83
N LEU A 56 7.29 24.40 -19.63
CA LEU A 56 6.20 24.82 -20.51
C LEU A 56 5.98 23.84 -21.68
N LEU A 57 7.03 23.12 -22.09
CA LEU A 57 6.99 22.13 -23.15
C LEU A 57 6.66 20.71 -22.66
N MET A 58 6.76 20.44 -21.35
CA MET A 58 6.43 19.13 -20.78
C MET A 58 4.91 18.90 -20.76
N GLY A 59 4.45 18.01 -21.65
CA GLY A 59 3.06 17.50 -21.66
C GLY A 59 1.99 18.47 -22.15
N ALA A 60 2.37 19.70 -22.54
CA ALA A 60 1.42 20.72 -22.96
C ALA A 60 1.18 20.73 -24.48
N HIS A 61 -0.09 20.85 -24.87
CA HIS A 61 -0.44 21.26 -26.23
C HIS A 61 -0.23 22.78 -26.36
N ILE A 62 0.92 23.19 -26.90
CA ILE A 62 1.37 24.60 -27.00
C ILE A 62 0.32 25.44 -27.71
N ASN A 63 -0.19 26.52 -27.13
CA ASN A 63 -1.25 27.33 -27.73
C ASN A 63 -0.82 28.80 -27.75
N TYR A 64 -1.71 29.70 -28.16
CA TYR A 64 -1.42 31.14 -28.20
C TYR A 64 -0.76 31.68 -26.91
N PHE A 65 -1.30 31.33 -25.73
CA PHE A 65 -0.80 31.82 -24.44
C PHE A 65 0.60 31.28 -24.14
N HIS A 66 0.86 30.02 -24.50
CA HIS A 66 2.20 29.44 -24.43
C HIS A 66 3.17 30.16 -25.38
N CYS A 67 2.76 30.49 -26.61
CA CYS A 67 3.59 31.24 -27.55
C CYS A 67 3.95 32.64 -27.01
N GLN A 68 3.02 33.34 -26.32
CA GLN A 68 3.31 34.61 -25.66
C GLN A 68 4.39 34.45 -24.58
N GLN A 69 4.24 33.45 -23.71
CA GLN A 69 5.21 33.15 -22.65
C GLN A 69 6.59 32.79 -23.22
N ILE A 70 6.63 32.00 -24.31
CA ILE A 70 7.87 31.66 -25.01
C ILE A 70 8.54 32.94 -25.52
N ILE A 71 7.80 33.83 -26.19
CA ILE A 71 8.35 35.11 -26.67
C ILE A 71 8.90 35.94 -25.50
N ASP A 72 8.20 35.99 -24.37
CA ASP A 72 8.66 36.75 -23.21
C ASP A 72 9.95 36.17 -22.60
N ILE A 73 10.09 34.84 -22.55
CA ILE A 73 11.34 34.19 -22.17
C ILE A 73 12.45 34.46 -23.20
N LEU A 74 12.13 34.43 -24.50
CA LEU A 74 13.12 34.76 -25.54
C LEU A 74 13.60 36.21 -25.45
N LYS A 75 12.75 37.15 -25.01
CA LYS A 75 13.16 38.55 -24.78
C LYS A 75 14.22 38.67 -23.68
N THR A 76 14.19 37.80 -22.67
CA THR A 76 15.14 37.81 -21.56
C THR A 76 16.41 37.05 -21.89
N THR A 77 16.31 35.91 -22.58
CA THR A 77 17.47 35.06 -22.94
C THR A 77 18.27 35.58 -24.12
N GLU A 78 17.66 36.37 -25.02
CA GLU A 78 18.32 36.91 -26.23
C GLU A 78 18.49 38.43 -26.21
N ALA A 79 18.57 39.03 -25.01
CA ALA A 79 18.62 40.48 -24.79
C ALA A 79 19.78 41.18 -25.55
N ASP A 80 20.90 40.49 -25.76
CA ASP A 80 22.10 41.01 -26.44
C ASP A 80 22.07 40.87 -27.98
N SER A 81 21.05 40.23 -28.55
CA SER A 81 20.91 40.02 -30.00
C SER A 81 20.17 41.14 -30.75
N LYS A 82 19.99 42.30 -30.11
CA LYS A 82 19.26 43.43 -30.68
C LYS A 82 20.09 44.12 -31.76
N ASN A 83 19.49 44.33 -32.93
CA ASN A 83 20.10 45.16 -33.97
C ASN A 83 20.06 46.65 -33.60
N VAL A 84 20.75 47.50 -34.37
CA VAL A 84 20.92 48.95 -34.13
C VAL A 84 19.59 49.73 -34.01
N PHE A 85 18.46 49.13 -34.40
CA PHE A 85 17.10 49.68 -34.25
C PHE A 85 16.30 49.07 -33.08
N GLY A 86 16.95 48.33 -32.18
CA GLY A 86 16.32 47.72 -31.01
C GLY A 86 15.41 46.53 -31.30
N ARG A 87 15.42 46.00 -32.54
CA ARG A 87 14.63 44.82 -32.90
C ARG A 87 15.44 43.55 -32.63
N TYR A 88 14.80 42.57 -32.01
CA TYR A 88 15.38 41.25 -31.81
C TYR A 88 15.60 40.57 -33.17
N GLY A 89 16.83 40.09 -33.43
CA GLY A 89 17.29 39.72 -34.77
C GLY A 89 17.37 38.22 -35.07
N SER A 90 17.30 37.35 -34.05
CA SER A 90 17.45 35.90 -34.21
C SER A 90 16.34 35.30 -35.07
N GLN A 91 16.64 34.21 -35.78
CA GLN A 91 15.65 33.49 -36.59
C GLN A 91 14.54 32.95 -35.70
N ARG A 92 14.90 32.34 -34.56
CA ARG A 92 13.97 31.87 -33.52
C ARG A 92 12.96 32.93 -33.09
N MET A 93 13.41 34.12 -32.70
CA MET A 93 12.50 35.19 -32.27
C MET A 93 11.57 35.63 -33.41
N LYS A 94 12.05 35.68 -34.66
CA LYS A 94 11.21 35.98 -35.83
C LYS A 94 10.14 34.91 -36.05
N ASP A 95 10.50 33.64 -35.92
CA ASP A 95 9.59 32.51 -36.12
C ASP A 95 8.47 32.53 -35.08
N TRP A 96 8.81 32.70 -33.79
CA TRP A 96 7.81 32.79 -32.72
C TRP A 96 6.93 34.05 -32.83
N GLN A 97 7.51 35.20 -33.21
CA GLN A 97 6.71 36.41 -33.49
C GLN A 97 5.76 36.22 -34.68
N GLU A 98 6.17 35.49 -35.72
CA GLU A 98 5.28 35.20 -36.84
C GLU A 98 4.14 34.26 -36.43
N ILE A 99 4.44 33.22 -35.64
CA ILE A 99 3.41 32.35 -35.06
C ILE A 99 2.37 33.19 -34.28
N LEU A 100 2.82 34.15 -33.48
CA LEU A 100 1.92 35.04 -32.73
C LEU A 100 1.05 35.89 -33.68
N ARG A 101 1.65 36.49 -34.71
CA ARG A 101 0.90 37.27 -35.72
C ARG A 101 -0.13 36.43 -36.45
N LEU A 102 0.17 35.17 -36.76
CA LEU A 102 -0.78 34.26 -37.42
C LEU A 102 -1.95 33.89 -36.49
N TYR A 103 -1.70 33.78 -35.19
CA TYR A 103 -2.76 33.62 -34.20
C TYR A 103 -3.64 34.88 -34.06
N GLU A 104 -3.05 36.06 -34.09
CA GLU A 104 -3.77 37.34 -33.94
C GLU A 104 -4.56 37.70 -35.20
N ARG A 105 -4.07 37.30 -36.38
CA ARG A 105 -4.80 37.42 -37.64
C ARG A 105 -6.13 36.67 -37.56
N ASP A 106 -7.21 37.35 -37.95
CA ASP A 106 -8.58 36.84 -37.91
C ASP A 106 -9.03 36.31 -36.53
N SER A 107 -8.40 36.82 -35.45
CA SER A 107 -8.66 36.44 -34.06
C SER A 107 -8.61 34.93 -33.80
N LEU A 108 -7.71 34.21 -34.49
CA LEU A 108 -7.61 32.76 -34.42
C LEU A 108 -7.37 32.24 -32.98
N TYR A 109 -6.63 33.00 -32.17
CA TYR A 109 -6.42 32.68 -30.76
C TYR A 109 -7.72 32.57 -29.96
N LEU A 110 -8.75 33.36 -30.28
CA LEU A 110 -10.05 33.30 -29.59
C LEU A 110 -10.77 31.98 -29.88
N ALA A 111 -10.67 31.46 -31.10
CA ALA A 111 -11.26 30.18 -31.46
C ALA A 111 -10.60 29.02 -30.73
N GLU A 112 -9.26 28.98 -30.71
CA GLU A 112 -8.54 27.92 -29.98
C GLU A 112 -8.80 28.01 -28.47
N ALA A 113 -8.83 29.23 -27.91
CA ALA A 113 -9.15 29.45 -26.50
C ALA A 113 -10.58 29.02 -26.14
N ALA A 114 -11.56 29.35 -26.98
CA ALA A 114 -12.94 28.93 -26.79
C ALA A 114 -13.08 27.39 -26.85
N GLN A 115 -12.39 26.73 -27.79
CA GLN A 115 -12.37 25.27 -27.85
C GLN A 115 -11.78 24.64 -26.58
N ILE A 116 -10.65 25.17 -26.09
CA ILE A 116 -10.01 24.70 -24.85
C ILE A 116 -10.96 24.89 -23.66
N LEU A 117 -11.60 26.05 -23.54
CA LEU A 117 -12.53 26.36 -22.46
C LEU A 117 -13.72 25.39 -22.45
N VAL A 118 -14.35 25.17 -23.61
CA VAL A 118 -15.49 24.25 -23.75
C VAL A 118 -15.09 22.82 -23.37
N ARG A 119 -13.91 22.37 -23.81
CA ARG A 119 -13.39 21.04 -23.46
C ARG A 119 -13.16 20.91 -21.96
N ASN A 120 -12.57 21.93 -21.33
CA ASN A 120 -12.33 21.93 -19.89
C ASN A 120 -13.61 21.87 -19.08
N ILE A 121 -14.62 22.67 -19.45
CA ILE A 121 -15.90 22.72 -18.74
C ILE A 121 -16.69 21.42 -18.90
N ASN A 122 -16.73 20.86 -20.11
CA ASN A 122 -17.59 19.72 -20.42
C ASN A 122 -16.96 18.37 -20.09
N PHE A 123 -15.62 18.25 -20.14
CA PHE A 123 -14.95 16.95 -20.06
C PHE A 123 -13.86 16.90 -18.99
N GLU A 124 -12.88 17.81 -19.04
CA GLU A 124 -11.71 17.70 -18.15
C GLU A 124 -12.08 17.90 -16.69
N VAL A 125 -12.76 19.00 -16.35
CA VAL A 125 -13.16 19.30 -14.96
C VAL A 125 -14.13 18.24 -14.41
N PRO A 126 -15.19 17.82 -15.14
CA PRO A 126 -16.03 16.71 -14.68
C PRO A 126 -15.28 15.39 -14.53
N GLY A 127 -14.36 15.08 -15.45
CA GLY A 127 -13.53 13.88 -15.41
C GLY A 127 -12.63 13.84 -14.18
N ILE A 128 -11.92 14.94 -13.90
CA ILE A 128 -11.06 15.08 -12.72
C ILE A 128 -11.92 15.01 -11.44
N ARG A 129 -13.07 15.68 -11.39
CA ARG A 129 -14.00 15.60 -10.24
C ARG A 129 -14.45 14.17 -9.96
N LYS A 130 -14.75 13.39 -11.01
CA LYS A 130 -15.10 11.97 -10.87
C LYS A 130 -13.94 11.15 -10.33
N GLN A 131 -12.71 11.40 -10.82
CA GLN A 131 -11.51 10.73 -10.33
C GLN A 131 -11.24 11.04 -8.86
N ILE A 132 -11.33 12.31 -8.45
CA ILE A 132 -11.19 12.73 -7.05
C ILE A 132 -12.17 11.96 -6.17
N LYS A 133 -13.46 11.94 -6.54
CA LYS A 133 -14.48 11.20 -5.79
C LYS A 133 -14.16 9.71 -5.66
N ASN A 134 -13.67 9.08 -6.73
CA ASN A 134 -13.27 7.68 -6.68
C ASN A 134 -12.10 7.45 -5.72
N PHE A 135 -11.11 8.35 -5.71
CA PHE A 135 -9.97 8.24 -4.80
C PHE A 135 -10.36 8.51 -3.35
N GLU A 136 -11.26 9.45 -3.09
CA GLU A 136 -11.82 9.69 -1.76
C GLU A 136 -12.54 8.44 -1.23
N GLN A 137 -13.34 7.78 -2.08
CA GLN A 137 -14.00 6.53 -1.71
C GLN A 137 -13.00 5.41 -1.40
N LEU A 138 -11.98 5.23 -2.25
CA LEU A 138 -10.94 4.22 -2.04
C LEU A 138 -10.14 4.47 -0.76
N ALA A 139 -9.88 5.73 -0.42
CA ALA A 139 -9.22 6.10 0.82
C ALA A 139 -10.08 5.73 2.03
N GLU A 140 -11.38 6.05 2.01
CA GLU A 140 -12.30 5.71 3.10
C GLU A 140 -12.44 4.19 3.28
N GLU A 141 -12.48 3.42 2.19
CA GLU A 141 -12.51 1.96 2.23
C GLU A 141 -11.21 1.38 2.82
N ALA A 142 -10.06 1.94 2.46
CA ALA A 142 -8.76 1.55 3.02
C ALA A 142 -8.68 1.84 4.53
N ASP A 143 -9.13 3.02 4.97
CA ASP A 143 -9.17 3.39 6.39
C ASP A 143 -10.05 2.43 7.21
N LYS A 144 -11.24 2.11 6.69
CA LYS A 144 -12.11 1.09 7.31
C LYS A 144 -11.41 -0.27 7.39
N LYS A 145 -10.70 -0.67 6.33
CA LYS A 145 -9.99 -1.95 6.29
C LYS A 145 -8.86 -2.02 7.32
N ILE A 146 -8.13 -0.91 7.53
CA ILE A 146 -7.08 -0.81 8.55
C ILE A 146 -7.69 -1.03 9.94
N VAL A 147 -8.79 -0.35 10.26
CA VAL A 147 -9.47 -0.48 11.56
C VAL A 147 -9.99 -1.91 11.78
N ASP A 148 -10.59 -2.53 10.76
CA ASP A 148 -11.09 -3.89 10.84
C ASP A 148 -9.96 -4.92 11.07
N LEU A 149 -8.82 -4.75 10.37
CA LEU A 149 -7.65 -5.61 10.55
C LEU A 149 -7.04 -5.45 11.94
N GLN A 150 -6.92 -4.23 12.45
CA GLN A 150 -6.43 -3.97 13.82
C GLN A 150 -7.33 -4.59 14.88
N ARG A 151 -8.66 -4.51 14.70
CA ARG A 151 -9.61 -5.19 15.59
C ARG A 151 -9.43 -6.70 15.51
N SER A 152 -9.32 -7.26 14.31
CA SER A 152 -9.10 -8.70 14.11
C SER A 152 -7.80 -9.17 14.74
N GLU A 153 -6.71 -8.42 14.56
CA GLU A 153 -5.41 -8.69 15.18
C GLU A 153 -5.53 -8.73 16.71
N THR A 154 -6.19 -7.73 17.29
CA THR A 154 -6.39 -7.65 18.75
C THR A 154 -7.17 -8.87 19.27
N VAL A 155 -8.22 -9.30 18.57
CA VAL A 155 -9.03 -10.47 18.94
C VAL A 155 -8.19 -11.76 18.87
N VAL A 156 -7.50 -11.99 17.75
CA VAL A 156 -6.68 -13.19 17.55
C VAL A 156 -5.53 -13.24 18.56
N MET A 157 -4.88 -12.10 18.83
CA MET A 157 -3.83 -12.02 19.85
C MET A 157 -4.35 -12.28 21.26
N ALA A 158 -5.55 -11.80 21.60
CA ALA A 158 -6.16 -12.09 22.90
C ALA A 158 -6.52 -13.58 23.06
N GLU A 159 -7.03 -14.21 22.00
CA GLU A 159 -7.30 -15.65 21.96
C GLU A 159 -6.00 -16.45 22.10
N TYR A 160 -4.96 -16.08 21.36
CA TYR A 160 -3.63 -16.69 21.44
C TYR A 160 -3.05 -16.61 22.86
N GLN A 161 -3.09 -15.43 23.49
CA GLN A 161 -2.61 -15.25 24.86
C GLN A 161 -3.44 -16.05 25.87
N THR A 162 -4.75 -16.20 25.64
CA THR A 162 -5.62 -17.01 26.49
C THR A 162 -5.24 -18.49 26.40
N LEU A 163 -4.99 -19.01 25.18
CA LEU A 163 -4.49 -20.37 24.99
C LEU A 163 -3.13 -20.58 25.64
N CYS A 164 -2.20 -19.65 25.47
CA CYS A 164 -0.87 -19.74 26.09
C CYS A 164 -0.97 -19.83 27.63
N LYS A 165 -1.83 -19.00 28.24
CA LYS A 165 -2.10 -19.06 29.69
C LYS A 165 -2.71 -20.39 30.12
N GLN A 166 -3.66 -20.94 29.37
CA GLN A 166 -4.27 -22.24 29.67
C GLN A 166 -3.26 -23.39 29.62
N LEU A 167 -2.30 -23.31 28.70
CA LEU A 167 -1.22 -24.28 28.55
C LEU A 167 -0.05 -24.03 29.53
N GLY A 168 -0.06 -22.91 30.25
CA GLY A 168 1.01 -22.53 31.18
C GLY A 168 2.33 -22.18 30.47
N ILE A 169 2.23 -21.63 29.25
CA ILE A 169 3.36 -21.25 28.40
C ILE A 169 3.34 -19.72 28.17
N ALA A 170 4.50 -19.13 27.88
CA ALA A 170 4.66 -17.70 27.58
C ALA A 170 4.16 -17.34 26.18
N GLY A 171 4.36 -18.25 25.21
CA GLY A 171 3.97 -18.07 23.82
C GLY A 171 5.04 -17.43 22.94
N ASP A 172 6.31 -17.45 23.35
CA ASP A 172 7.44 -16.93 22.57
C ASP A 172 7.94 -17.99 21.58
N ASN A 173 8.16 -19.21 22.07
CA ASN A 173 8.40 -20.39 21.25
C ASN A 173 7.52 -21.54 21.73
N VAL A 174 6.26 -21.53 21.28
CA VAL A 174 5.22 -22.50 21.67
C VAL A 174 5.72 -23.94 21.57
N ARG A 175 6.49 -24.26 20.52
CA ARG A 175 7.01 -25.62 20.31
C ARG A 175 7.96 -26.03 21.44
N GLN A 176 8.97 -25.21 21.72
CA GLN A 176 9.96 -25.50 22.77
C GLN A 176 9.32 -25.49 24.17
N GLU A 177 8.42 -24.53 24.42
CA GLU A 177 7.75 -24.39 25.71
C GLU A 177 6.85 -25.60 26.02
N LEU A 178 6.12 -26.11 25.03
CA LEU A 178 5.33 -27.33 25.17
C LEU A 178 6.19 -28.57 25.41
N VAL A 179 7.32 -28.70 24.71
CA VAL A 179 8.27 -29.81 24.93
C VAL A 179 8.81 -29.79 26.36
N LYS A 180 9.20 -28.62 26.85
CA LYS A 180 9.65 -28.45 28.24
C LYS A 180 8.56 -28.85 29.24
N LYS A 181 7.29 -28.50 28.97
CA LYS A 181 6.15 -28.89 29.80
C LYS A 181 5.93 -30.40 29.86
N VAL A 182 6.17 -31.13 28.76
CA VAL A 182 6.10 -32.61 28.77
C VAL A 182 7.17 -33.18 29.71
N GLY A 183 8.36 -32.58 29.77
CA GLY A 183 9.42 -32.98 30.69
C GLY A 183 9.10 -32.78 32.19
N GLU A 184 8.14 -31.93 32.54
CA GLU A 184 7.69 -31.73 33.94
C GLU A 184 6.74 -32.85 34.42
N LEU A 185 6.23 -33.69 33.51
CA LEU A 185 5.23 -34.72 33.83
C LEU A 185 5.73 -35.79 34.82
N PRO A 186 6.95 -36.35 34.71
CA PRO A 186 7.46 -37.33 35.66
C PRO A 186 7.51 -36.77 37.10
N GLU A 187 7.91 -35.51 37.27
CA GLU A 187 7.90 -34.87 38.59
C GLU A 187 6.49 -34.71 39.15
N MET A 188 5.51 -34.34 38.32
CA MET A 188 4.10 -34.27 38.74
C MET A 188 3.57 -35.64 39.18
N LEU A 189 3.87 -36.69 38.42
CA LEU A 189 3.49 -38.07 38.76
C LEU A 189 4.16 -38.54 40.06
N ASN A 190 5.44 -38.20 40.27
CA ASN A 190 6.15 -38.46 41.52
C ASN A 190 5.51 -37.75 42.71
N LYS A 191 5.12 -36.49 42.57
CA LYS A 191 4.42 -35.72 43.62
C LYS A 191 3.07 -36.34 43.97
N ILE A 192 2.30 -36.77 42.95
CA ILE A 192 1.03 -37.48 43.17
C ILE A 192 1.30 -38.77 43.92
N ALA A 193 2.21 -39.63 43.45
CA ALA A 193 2.55 -40.89 44.11
C ALA A 193 2.99 -40.70 45.56
N ALA A 194 3.77 -39.66 45.86
CA ALA A 194 4.18 -39.32 47.22
C ALA A 194 3.03 -38.92 48.15
N SER A 195 1.89 -38.46 47.61
CA SER A 195 0.68 -38.16 48.39
C SER A 195 -0.20 -39.38 48.69
N VAL A 196 -0.08 -40.45 47.89
CA VAL A 196 -0.91 -41.66 48.00
C VAL A 196 -0.73 -42.42 49.34
N PRO A 197 0.47 -42.52 49.96
CA PRO A 197 0.64 -43.17 51.26
C PRO A 197 -0.25 -42.62 52.38
N ALA A 198 -0.68 -41.35 52.31
CA ALA A 198 -1.62 -40.78 53.27
C ALA A 198 -2.99 -41.47 53.25
N LEU A 199 -3.34 -42.12 52.14
CA LEU A 199 -4.60 -42.84 51.94
C LEU A 199 -4.58 -44.27 52.51
N LYS A 200 -3.46 -44.75 53.07
CA LYS A 200 -3.33 -46.13 53.59
C LYS A 200 -4.46 -46.54 54.52
N LYS A 201 -4.82 -45.69 55.49
CA LYS A 201 -5.93 -45.96 56.44
C LYS A 201 -7.27 -46.08 55.73
N ALA A 202 -7.54 -45.24 54.74
CA ALA A 202 -8.78 -45.30 53.96
C ALA A 202 -8.86 -46.59 53.12
N ILE A 203 -7.73 -47.00 52.53
CA ILE A 203 -7.59 -48.24 51.77
C ILE A 203 -7.85 -49.47 52.66
N GLU A 204 -7.31 -49.47 53.88
CA GLU A 204 -7.52 -50.54 54.87
C GLU A 204 -8.98 -50.63 55.33
N LEU A 205 -9.60 -49.49 55.67
CA LEU A 205 -11.01 -49.43 56.06
C LEU A 205 -11.94 -49.94 54.95
N TYR A 206 -11.67 -49.55 53.70
CA TYR A 206 -12.46 -50.01 52.55
C TYR A 206 -12.29 -51.52 52.31
N GLY A 207 -11.08 -52.05 52.46
CA GLY A 207 -10.82 -53.48 52.37
C GLY A 207 -11.53 -54.29 53.46
N ALA A 208 -11.57 -53.76 54.69
CA ALA A 208 -12.31 -54.37 55.80
C ALA A 208 -13.83 -54.35 55.54
N PHE A 209 -14.37 -53.23 55.03
CA PHE A 209 -15.78 -53.12 54.65
C PHE A 209 -16.20 -54.14 53.59
N LEU A 210 -15.38 -54.31 52.54
CA LEU A 210 -15.64 -55.28 51.49
C LEU A 210 -15.27 -56.73 51.86
N SER A 211 -14.68 -56.95 53.03
CA SER A 211 -14.10 -58.25 53.41
C SER A 211 -13.12 -58.81 52.36
N ASN A 212 -12.47 -57.91 51.60
CA ASN A 212 -11.53 -58.24 50.54
C ASN A 212 -10.25 -57.42 50.71
N ALA A 213 -9.23 -58.05 51.27
CA ALA A 213 -7.92 -57.43 51.51
C ALA A 213 -7.16 -57.09 50.20
N GLY A 214 -7.52 -57.71 49.07
CA GLY A 214 -6.90 -57.49 47.75
C GLY A 214 -7.55 -56.39 46.91
N CYS A 215 -8.53 -55.65 47.44
CA CYS A 215 -9.16 -54.56 46.70
C CYS A 215 -8.19 -53.38 46.45
N LEU A 216 -8.44 -52.61 45.40
CA LEU A 216 -7.65 -51.43 45.00
C LEU A 216 -6.14 -51.73 44.77
N PRO A 217 -5.79 -52.71 43.91
CA PRO A 217 -4.42 -53.21 43.78
C PRO A 217 -3.43 -52.13 43.34
N VAL A 218 -3.81 -51.26 42.42
CA VAL A 218 -2.95 -50.16 41.94
C VAL A 218 -2.68 -49.13 43.04
N LEU A 219 -3.72 -48.71 43.78
CA LEU A 219 -3.55 -47.76 44.88
C LEU A 219 -2.70 -48.34 46.01
N ARG A 220 -2.86 -49.64 46.32
CA ARG A 220 -2.02 -50.33 47.31
C ARG A 220 -0.56 -50.39 46.89
N HIS A 221 -0.32 -50.69 45.61
CA HIS A 221 1.02 -50.69 45.04
C HIS A 221 1.66 -49.31 45.16
N VAL A 222 1.02 -48.27 44.58
CA VAL A 222 1.54 -46.90 44.61
C VAL A 222 1.71 -46.36 46.04
N ALA A 223 0.82 -46.71 46.98
CA ALA A 223 0.96 -46.34 48.40
C ALA A 223 2.18 -46.96 49.08
N THR A 224 2.71 -48.06 48.53
CA THR A 224 3.79 -48.85 49.14
C THR A 224 5.12 -48.60 48.43
N THR A 225 5.14 -48.62 47.10
CA THR A 225 6.34 -48.55 46.26
C THR A 225 6.51 -47.21 45.52
N GLY A 226 5.46 -46.38 45.45
CA GLY A 226 5.51 -45.07 44.80
C GLY A 226 5.27 -45.11 43.29
N ASN A 227 5.89 -44.18 42.55
CA ASN A 227 5.72 -44.07 41.10
C ASN A 227 6.65 -45.07 40.38
N THR A 228 6.16 -46.29 40.17
CA THR A 228 6.91 -47.39 39.55
C THR A 228 6.38 -47.74 38.17
N THR A 229 7.14 -48.53 37.40
CA THR A 229 6.69 -49.02 36.09
C THR A 229 5.51 -49.99 36.18
N VAL A 230 4.73 -50.11 35.10
CA VAL A 230 3.68 -51.13 34.99
C VAL A 230 4.26 -52.54 35.07
N TYR A 231 5.50 -52.73 34.59
CA TYR A 231 6.22 -53.99 34.72
C TYR A 231 6.39 -54.39 36.18
N GLU A 232 6.90 -53.47 37.02
CA GLU A 232 7.10 -53.71 38.45
C GLU A 232 5.78 -53.97 39.19
N PHE A 233 4.68 -53.34 38.77
CA PHE A 233 3.35 -53.65 39.30
C PHE A 233 2.88 -55.07 38.97
N LEU A 234 3.17 -55.58 37.77
CA LEU A 234 2.72 -56.91 37.33
C LEU A 234 3.59 -58.04 37.87
N TYR A 235 4.91 -57.82 37.93
CA TYR A 235 5.89 -58.87 38.24
C TYR A 235 6.49 -58.74 39.64
N SER A 236 6.17 -57.68 40.38
CA SER A 236 6.71 -57.40 41.72
C SER A 236 8.24 -57.29 41.79
N GLU A 237 8.89 -57.07 40.64
CA GLU A 237 10.34 -56.88 40.51
C GLU A 237 10.64 -55.71 39.56
N PRO A 238 11.67 -54.90 39.84
CA PRO A 238 12.02 -53.76 39.01
C PRO A 238 12.60 -54.19 37.65
N PRO A 239 12.32 -53.47 36.56
CA PRO A 239 12.91 -53.76 35.25
C PRO A 239 14.42 -53.48 35.23
N LEU A 240 15.15 -54.17 34.35
CA LEU A 240 16.60 -54.02 34.18
C LEU A 240 17.02 -52.64 33.66
N SER A 241 16.20 -52.04 32.81
CA SER A 241 16.35 -50.67 32.29
C SER A 241 14.99 -50.09 31.93
N ILE A 242 14.89 -48.76 31.99
CA ILE A 242 13.71 -48.00 31.55
C ILE A 242 14.16 -47.13 30.38
N GLU A 243 13.60 -47.38 29.20
CA GLU A 243 13.85 -46.56 28.01
C GLU A 243 12.67 -45.62 27.80
N GLU A 244 12.92 -44.32 27.92
CA GLU A 244 11.91 -43.31 27.64
C GLU A 244 11.80 -43.08 26.13
N PRO A 245 10.57 -42.95 25.57
CA PRO A 245 10.40 -42.68 24.16
C PRO A 245 11.05 -41.33 23.82
N PRO A 246 11.87 -41.25 22.77
CA PRO A 246 12.53 -40.00 22.40
C PRO A 246 11.49 -38.95 22.03
N VAL A 247 11.65 -37.74 22.57
CA VAL A 247 10.82 -36.60 22.22
C VAL A 247 11.17 -36.17 20.79
N LYS A 248 10.32 -36.53 19.81
CA LYS A 248 10.53 -36.31 18.38
C LYS A 248 10.31 -34.85 17.94
N PHE A 249 10.91 -33.89 18.63
CA PHE A 249 10.83 -32.48 18.27
C PHE A 249 12.23 -31.90 18.16
N GLN A 250 12.62 -31.49 16.95
CA GLN A 250 13.82 -30.68 16.74
C GLN A 250 13.63 -29.36 17.49
N THR A 251 14.56 -29.06 18.39
CA THR A 251 14.68 -27.77 19.05
C THR A 251 15.87 -27.07 18.41
N ASP A 252 15.72 -25.81 18.04
CA ASP A 252 16.69 -25.03 17.23
C ASP A 252 18.01 -24.70 17.97
N GLU A 253 18.54 -25.61 18.79
CA GLU A 253 19.91 -25.56 19.31
C GLU A 253 20.91 -26.33 18.42
N GLU A 254 20.55 -26.65 17.18
CA GLU A 254 21.57 -26.90 16.14
C GLU A 254 21.86 -25.56 15.44
N PRO A 255 23.10 -25.03 15.48
CA PRO A 255 23.45 -23.87 14.66
C PRO A 255 23.18 -24.25 13.21
N ALA A 256 22.27 -23.54 12.56
CA ALA A 256 22.02 -23.71 11.14
C ALA A 256 23.35 -23.57 10.40
N GLU A 257 23.80 -24.66 9.76
CA GLU A 257 24.85 -24.57 8.77
C GLU A 257 24.37 -23.60 7.69
N ASP A 258 25.13 -22.52 7.53
CA ASP A 258 24.90 -21.42 6.62
C ASP A 258 24.67 -21.95 5.19
N PRO A 259 23.44 -21.91 4.63
CA PRO A 259 23.28 -22.23 3.22
C PRO A 259 23.69 -20.99 2.45
N ALA A 260 24.96 -20.94 2.06
CA ALA A 260 25.43 -20.10 0.97
C ALA A 260 24.61 -20.44 -0.29
N GLY A 261 23.55 -19.65 -0.54
CA GLY A 261 22.63 -19.85 -1.66
C GLY A 261 22.01 -18.52 -2.04
N GLY A 262 22.63 -17.85 -3.02
CA GLY A 262 22.19 -16.55 -3.54
C GLY A 262 20.75 -16.58 -4.03
N ILE A 263 20.06 -15.47 -3.78
CA ILE A 263 18.68 -15.23 -4.21
C ILE A 263 18.68 -15.07 -5.74
N ASP A 264 17.97 -15.96 -6.43
CA ASP A 264 17.67 -15.91 -7.85
C ASP A 264 16.38 -15.09 -8.07
N PHE A 265 16.50 -13.99 -8.81
CA PHE A 265 15.36 -13.20 -9.28
C PHE A 265 15.23 -13.41 -10.79
N GLY A 266 14.44 -14.40 -11.17
CA GLY A 266 13.80 -14.50 -12.48
C GLY A 266 12.53 -13.66 -12.56
#